data_AF-A0A2K3M2J8-F1
#
_entry.id   AF-A0A2K3M2J8-F1
#
_cell.length_a   1.000
_cell.length_b   1.000
_cell.length_c   1.000
_cell.angle_alpha   90.00
_cell.angle_beta   90.00
_cell.angle_gamma   90.00
#
_symmetry.space_group_name_H-M   'P 1'
#
loop_
_entity.id
_entity.type
_entity.pdbx_description
1 polymer ?
#
loop_
_entity_poly.entity_id
_entity_poly.type
_entity_poly.pdbx_seq_one_letter_code
_entity_poly.pdbx_strand_id
1 'polypeptide(L)'
;MEEVGDGRNIQFWTDEWCGSPLIHTLNIQEQDIAGFPKNVSDYIVDKNWWLPPEVHANYPNLKSLVQHVALPADASQDKLVWKGSADGELTAKIAYDFKRHHYPILSWAKTVWCIDIPPSKSLVAWTLMHDKLPTDENLKIRGCNLPSICSLCYACEESSFHLPLKTYGSCVIEVGILNAKLCGAMSAIEIAHRFHWNQLWIETDSSLVVKAFKNDALIPWKLRNRWSNCNCLLRNMNMLLYHMFFVKKYLC
;
A
#
# COMPACT_ATOMS: atom_id res chain seq x y z
N MET A 1 -19.39 0.57 -19.50
CA MET A 1 -20.24 -0.16 -20.45
C MET A 1 -21.66 -0.06 -19.95
N GLU A 2 -22.60 0.13 -20.85
CA GLU A 2 -24.03 0.26 -20.50
C GLU A 2 -24.75 -1.02 -20.86
N GLU A 3 -25.54 -1.53 -19.92
CA GLU A 3 -26.45 -2.65 -20.13
C GLU A 3 -27.82 -2.11 -20.52
N VAL A 4 -28.30 -2.55 -21.68
CA VAL A 4 -29.55 -2.07 -22.27
C VAL A 4 -30.74 -2.65 -21.50
N GLY A 5 -31.52 -1.78 -20.87
CA GLY A 5 -32.82 -2.07 -20.30
C GLY A 5 -33.94 -1.57 -21.22
N ASP A 6 -34.48 -0.39 -20.91
CA ASP A 6 -35.47 0.32 -21.71
C ASP A 6 -34.84 1.22 -22.80
N GLY A 7 -33.52 1.43 -22.74
CA GLY A 7 -32.73 2.13 -23.76
C GLY A 7 -32.96 3.63 -23.82
N ARG A 8 -33.62 4.21 -22.81
CA ARG A 8 -34.02 5.63 -22.81
C ARG A 8 -32.88 6.56 -22.39
N ASN A 9 -31.93 6.04 -21.62
CA ASN A 9 -30.79 6.80 -21.11
C ASN A 9 -29.48 6.47 -21.84
N ILE A 10 -29.54 5.62 -22.87
CA ILE A 10 -28.38 5.14 -23.64
C ILE A 10 -28.43 5.73 -25.04
N GLN A 11 -27.38 6.43 -25.46
CA GLN A 11 -27.22 6.90 -26.82
C GLN A 11 -26.79 5.75 -27.73
N PHE A 12 -27.57 5.50 -28.79
CA PHE A 12 -27.36 4.39 -29.71
C PHE A 12 -25.98 4.45 -30.38
N TRP A 13 -25.51 5.62 -30.81
CA TRP A 13 -24.29 5.75 -31.61
C TRP A 13 -23.02 5.97 -30.79
N THR A 14 -23.10 6.78 -29.73
CA THR A 14 -21.95 7.30 -28.98
C THR A 14 -21.62 6.49 -27.74
N ASP A 15 -22.62 5.83 -27.14
CA ASP A 15 -22.42 5.15 -25.88
C ASP A 15 -21.99 3.69 -26.09
N GLU A 16 -21.38 3.13 -25.05
CA GLU A 16 -20.74 1.83 -25.09
C GLU A 16 -21.67 0.74 -24.57
N TRP A 17 -22.72 0.42 -25.34
CA TRP A 17 -23.69 -0.63 -25.01
C TRP A 17 -23.49 -1.91 -25.84
N CYS A 18 -22.86 -1.82 -27.02
CA CYS A 18 -22.48 -2.98 -27.85
C CYS A 18 -20.98 -3.32 -27.78
N GLY A 19 -20.35 -3.07 -26.63
CA GLY A 19 -18.93 -3.38 -26.36
C GLY A 19 -17.95 -2.24 -26.66
N SER A 20 -18.21 -1.50 -27.73
CA SER A 20 -17.53 -0.25 -28.13
C SER A 20 -18.54 0.69 -28.79
N PRO A 21 -18.37 2.03 -28.75
CA PRO A 21 -19.27 2.94 -29.46
C PRO A 21 -19.33 2.65 -30.96
N LEU A 22 -20.53 2.62 -31.53
CA LEU A 22 -20.76 2.29 -32.93
C LEU A 22 -20.06 3.26 -33.88
N ILE A 23 -19.95 4.54 -33.51
CA ILE A 23 -19.19 5.53 -34.28
C ILE A 23 -17.72 5.12 -34.49
N HIS A 24 -17.11 4.46 -33.50
CA HIS A 24 -15.73 3.99 -33.58
C HIS A 24 -15.64 2.67 -34.35
N THR A 25 -16.58 1.75 -34.13
CA THR A 25 -16.58 0.44 -34.81
C THR A 25 -16.86 0.55 -36.30
N LEU A 26 -17.77 1.44 -36.69
CA LEU A 26 -18.17 1.65 -38.08
C LEU A 26 -17.44 2.83 -38.74
N ASN A 27 -16.56 3.51 -38.00
CA ASN A 27 -15.80 4.68 -38.45
C ASN A 27 -16.68 5.80 -39.02
N ILE A 28 -17.78 6.11 -38.33
CA ILE A 28 -18.78 7.11 -38.72
C ILE A 28 -18.44 8.45 -38.08
N GLN A 29 -18.64 9.57 -38.81
CA GLN A 29 -18.51 10.90 -38.23
C GLN A 29 -19.83 11.33 -37.57
N GLU A 30 -19.76 12.10 -36.48
CA GLU A 30 -20.97 12.57 -35.76
C GLU A 30 -21.95 13.37 -36.63
N GLN A 31 -21.46 13.95 -37.72
CA GLN A 31 -22.24 14.71 -38.70
C GLN A 31 -23.21 13.82 -39.48
N ASP A 32 -22.78 12.59 -39.78
CA ASP A 32 -23.53 11.62 -40.59
C ASP A 32 -24.72 11.04 -39.81
N ILE A 33 -24.69 11.13 -38.48
CA ILE A 33 -25.73 10.61 -37.58
C ILE A 33 -26.71 11.66 -37.10
N ALA A 34 -26.53 12.94 -37.46
CA ALA A 34 -27.37 14.03 -36.98
C ALA A 34 -28.87 13.90 -37.35
N GLY A 35 -29.18 13.16 -38.41
CA GLY A 35 -30.55 12.90 -38.87
C GLY A 35 -31.19 11.63 -38.31
N PHE A 36 -30.46 10.83 -37.53
CA PHE A 36 -30.96 9.58 -36.98
C PHE A 36 -31.42 9.72 -35.52
N PRO A 37 -32.33 8.84 -35.06
CA PRO A 37 -32.67 8.75 -33.65
C PRO A 37 -31.42 8.56 -32.78
N LYS A 38 -31.46 9.17 -31.59
CA LYS A 38 -30.29 9.24 -30.70
C LYS A 38 -30.31 8.13 -29.67
N ASN A 39 -31.47 7.77 -29.15
CA ASN A 39 -31.59 6.83 -28.04
C ASN A 39 -31.76 5.40 -28.54
N VAL A 40 -31.28 4.43 -27.76
CA VAL A 40 -31.48 3.01 -28.04
C VAL A 40 -32.96 2.63 -28.06
N SER A 41 -33.79 3.27 -27.22
CA SER A 41 -35.23 3.04 -27.15
C SER A 41 -35.96 3.24 -28.48
N ASP A 42 -35.46 4.13 -29.33
CA ASP A 42 -36.09 4.45 -30.62
C ASP A 42 -35.86 3.36 -31.67
N TYR A 43 -34.90 2.47 -31.42
CA TYR A 43 -34.55 1.32 -32.23
C TYR A 43 -35.06 0.00 -31.64
N ILE A 44 -35.90 0.05 -30.61
CA ILE A 44 -36.50 -1.13 -29.97
C ILE A 44 -38.02 -1.07 -30.15
N VAL A 45 -38.57 -2.04 -30.88
CA VAL A 45 -40.01 -2.20 -31.09
C VAL A 45 -40.39 -3.63 -30.75
N ASP A 46 -41.40 -3.81 -29.88
CA ASP A 46 -41.86 -5.13 -29.44
C ASP A 46 -40.74 -6.06 -28.93
N LYS A 47 -39.79 -5.48 -28.15
CA LYS A 47 -38.59 -6.17 -27.62
C LYS A 47 -37.67 -6.76 -28.68
N ASN A 48 -37.77 -6.27 -29.91
CA ASN A 48 -36.86 -6.61 -31.00
C ASN A 48 -36.18 -5.35 -31.54
N TRP A 49 -34.97 -5.54 -32.02
CA TRP A 49 -34.23 -4.49 -32.69
C TRP A 49 -34.88 -4.14 -34.02
N TRP A 50 -35.31 -2.89 -34.14
CA TRP A 50 -35.87 -2.31 -35.35
C TRP A 50 -34.93 -1.23 -35.87
N LEU A 51 -34.23 -1.53 -36.96
CA LEU A 51 -33.35 -0.58 -37.64
C LEU A 51 -34.09 -0.02 -38.85
N PRO A 52 -34.20 1.33 -39.00
CA PRO A 52 -34.76 1.94 -40.19
C PRO A 52 -34.05 1.44 -41.47
N PRO A 53 -34.78 1.27 -42.58
CA PRO A 53 -34.20 0.80 -43.84
C PRO A 53 -33.01 1.62 -44.32
N GLU A 54 -33.02 2.93 -44.08
CA GLU A 54 -31.94 3.86 -44.43
C GLU A 54 -30.66 3.54 -43.63
N VAL A 55 -30.82 3.25 -42.34
CA VAL A 55 -29.70 2.86 -41.47
C VAL A 55 -29.14 1.52 -41.90
N HIS A 56 -30.00 0.56 -42.24
CA HIS A 56 -29.56 -0.76 -42.71
C HIS A 56 -28.85 -0.71 -44.06
N ALA A 57 -29.32 0.14 -44.99
CA ALA A 57 -28.69 0.34 -46.29
C ALA A 57 -27.30 0.99 -46.17
N ASN A 58 -27.17 1.98 -45.28
CA ASN A 58 -25.89 2.66 -45.05
C ASN A 58 -24.90 1.81 -44.24
N TYR A 59 -25.41 0.97 -43.31
CA TYR A 59 -24.59 0.19 -42.38
C TYR A 59 -25.07 -1.28 -42.29
N PRO A 60 -24.77 -2.11 -43.30
CA PRO A 60 -25.25 -3.51 -43.35
C PRO A 60 -24.73 -4.37 -42.19
N ASN A 61 -23.51 -4.08 -41.69
CA ASN A 61 -22.90 -4.79 -40.56
C ASN A 61 -23.53 -4.42 -39.21
N LEU A 62 -24.32 -3.35 -39.13
CA LEU A 62 -24.95 -2.93 -37.88
C LEU A 62 -25.92 -4.00 -37.35
N LYS A 63 -26.68 -4.62 -38.25
CA LYS A 63 -27.69 -5.62 -37.86
C LYS A 63 -27.06 -6.80 -37.11
N SER A 64 -25.90 -7.28 -37.54
CA SER A 64 -25.22 -8.37 -36.85
C SER A 64 -24.71 -7.90 -35.49
N LEU A 65 -24.08 -6.73 -35.39
CA LEU A 65 -23.56 -6.19 -34.13
C LEU A 65 -24.65 -6.05 -33.06
N VAL A 66 -25.79 -5.48 -33.45
CA VAL A 66 -26.91 -5.20 -32.56
C VAL A 66 -27.59 -6.50 -32.08
N GLN A 67 -27.66 -7.53 -32.93
CA GLN A 67 -28.23 -8.83 -32.57
C GLN A 67 -27.41 -9.63 -31.54
N HIS A 68 -26.12 -9.31 -31.34
CA HIS A 68 -25.32 -9.94 -30.28
C HIS A 68 -25.70 -9.41 -28.89
N VAL A 69 -26.44 -8.30 -28.80
CA VAL A 69 -26.92 -7.71 -27.56
C VAL A 69 -28.30 -8.28 -27.25
N ALA A 70 -28.38 -9.08 -26.19
CA ALA A 70 -29.64 -9.63 -25.70
C ALA A 70 -30.46 -8.55 -24.98
N LEU A 71 -31.70 -8.33 -25.43
CA LEU A 71 -32.64 -7.46 -24.76
C LEU A 71 -33.32 -8.20 -23.60
N PRO A 72 -33.52 -7.56 -22.44
CA PRO A 72 -34.14 -8.20 -21.29
C PRO A 72 -35.60 -8.56 -21.57
N ALA A 73 -36.01 -9.76 -21.11
CA ALA A 73 -37.37 -10.24 -21.26
C ALA A 73 -38.36 -9.49 -20.36
N ASP A 74 -37.90 -9.00 -19.21
CA ASP A 74 -38.67 -8.23 -18.24
C ASP A 74 -38.34 -6.74 -18.34
N ALA A 75 -39.25 -5.88 -17.88
CA ALA A 75 -39.03 -4.44 -17.85
C ALA A 75 -37.94 -4.10 -16.82
N SER A 76 -36.71 -3.91 -17.28
CA SER A 76 -35.57 -3.43 -16.50
C SER A 76 -35.17 -2.02 -16.95
N GLN A 77 -34.60 -1.24 -16.03
CA GLN A 77 -33.98 0.03 -16.37
C GLN A 77 -32.54 -0.17 -16.86
N ASP A 78 -32.06 0.79 -17.65
CA ASP A 78 -30.65 0.88 -18.08
C ASP A 78 -29.70 0.88 -16.87
N LYS A 79 -28.58 0.15 -16.96
CA LYS A 79 -27.59 0.03 -15.88
C LYS A 79 -26.16 0.24 -16.37
N LEU A 80 -25.33 0.82 -15.52
CA LEU A 80 -23.89 0.91 -15.74
C LEU A 80 -23.19 -0.35 -15.26
N VAL A 81 -22.43 -0.98 -16.16
CA VAL A 81 -21.68 -2.21 -15.93
C VAL A 81 -20.19 -1.93 -15.97
N TRP A 82 -19.48 -2.39 -14.94
CA TRP A 82 -18.03 -2.27 -14.87
C TRP A 82 -17.34 -3.39 -15.66
N LYS A 83 -16.61 -3.04 -16.72
CA LYS A 83 -15.90 -4.00 -17.60
C LYS A 83 -14.90 -4.91 -16.87
N GLY A 84 -14.40 -4.47 -15.72
CA GLY A 84 -13.43 -5.22 -14.91
C GLY A 84 -14.06 -6.17 -13.89
N SER A 85 -15.39 -6.29 -13.83
CA SER A 85 -16.08 -7.20 -12.90
C SER A 85 -16.83 -8.30 -13.64
N ALA A 86 -16.76 -9.53 -13.13
CA ALA A 86 -17.42 -10.69 -13.73
C ALA A 86 -18.96 -10.65 -13.57
N ASP A 87 -19.43 -10.00 -12.52
CA ASP A 87 -20.85 -9.76 -12.20
C ASP A 87 -21.34 -8.38 -12.66
N GLY A 88 -20.44 -7.57 -13.23
CA GLY A 88 -20.75 -6.22 -13.67
C GLY A 88 -20.78 -5.14 -12.59
N GLU A 89 -20.66 -5.50 -11.31
CA GLU A 89 -20.78 -4.54 -10.21
C GLU A 89 -19.47 -3.79 -9.93
N LEU A 90 -19.59 -2.49 -9.65
CA LEU A 90 -18.46 -1.67 -9.21
C LEU A 90 -18.33 -1.69 -7.69
N THR A 91 -17.49 -2.59 -7.18
CA THR A 91 -17.13 -2.56 -5.75
C THR A 91 -15.99 -1.57 -5.48
N ALA A 92 -15.91 -1.06 -4.25
CA ALA A 92 -14.82 -0.17 -3.82
C ALA A 92 -13.43 -0.81 -4.02
N LYS A 93 -13.33 -2.14 -3.88
CA LYS A 93 -12.09 -2.90 -4.12
C LYS A 93 -11.67 -2.84 -5.59
N ILE A 94 -12.60 -3.09 -6.51
CA ILE A 94 -12.33 -3.06 -7.95
C ILE A 94 -11.98 -1.64 -8.40
N ALA A 95 -12.72 -0.63 -7.91
CA ALA A 95 -12.43 0.78 -8.20
C ALA A 95 -11.03 1.19 -7.72
N TYR A 96 -10.64 0.77 -6.51
CA TYR A 96 -9.32 1.05 -5.95
C TYR A 96 -8.21 0.38 -6.74
N ASP A 97 -8.36 -0.91 -7.05
CA ASP A 97 -7.37 -1.67 -7.81
C ASP A 97 -7.22 -1.14 -9.24
N PHE A 98 -8.29 -0.64 -9.86
CA PHE A 98 -8.23 0.01 -11.16
C PHE A 98 -7.49 1.36 -11.14
N LYS A 99 -7.71 2.19 -10.10
CA LYS A 99 -7.07 3.50 -9.99
C LYS A 99 -5.64 3.46 -9.46
N ARG A 100 -5.28 2.44 -8.68
CA ARG A 100 -3.94 2.41 -8.07
C ARG A 100 -2.89 2.23 -9.16
N HIS A 101 -1.79 2.97 -9.03
CA HIS A 101 -0.60 2.68 -9.81
C HIS A 101 0.01 1.37 -9.30
N HIS A 102 0.28 0.45 -10.21
CA HIS A 102 0.95 -0.80 -9.89
C HIS A 102 2.44 -0.56 -9.70
N TYR A 103 2.82 -0.15 -8.49
CA TYR A 103 4.21 -0.06 -8.09
C TYR A 103 4.82 -1.45 -7.88
N PRO A 104 6.14 -1.61 -8.12
CA PRO A 104 6.82 -2.85 -7.78
C PRO A 104 6.63 -3.15 -6.30
N ILE A 105 6.45 -4.43 -5.97
CA ILE A 105 6.33 -4.88 -4.58
C ILE A 105 7.66 -4.59 -3.90
N LEU A 106 7.68 -3.56 -3.05
CA LEU A 106 8.86 -3.19 -2.29
C LEU A 106 9.01 -4.16 -1.11
N SER A 107 10.07 -4.96 -1.14
CA SER A 107 10.35 -5.94 -0.07
C SER A 107 10.45 -5.28 1.30
N TRP A 108 11.00 -4.07 1.37
CA TRP A 108 11.09 -3.28 2.60
C TRP A 108 9.73 -2.81 3.11
N ALA A 109 8.73 -2.63 2.25
CA ALA A 109 7.41 -2.14 2.68
C ALA A 109 6.69 -3.17 3.57
N LYS A 110 6.86 -4.48 3.29
CA LYS A 110 6.37 -5.54 4.19
C LYS A 110 7.03 -5.48 5.56
N THR A 111 8.32 -5.11 5.61
CA THR A 111 9.06 -4.94 6.86
C THR A 111 8.56 -3.73 7.66
N VAL A 112 8.28 -2.61 6.99
CA VAL A 112 7.83 -1.37 7.64
C VAL A 112 6.37 -1.48 8.10
N TRP A 113 5.51 -2.13 7.32
CA TRP A 113 4.08 -2.27 7.58
C TRP A 113 3.68 -3.65 8.13
N CYS A 114 4.61 -4.30 8.85
CA CYS A 114 4.33 -5.55 9.54
C CYS A 114 3.31 -5.34 10.67
N ILE A 115 2.45 -6.34 10.92
CA ILE A 115 1.42 -6.28 11.97
C ILE A 115 2.01 -6.14 13.39
N ASP A 116 3.24 -6.59 13.58
CA ASP A 116 3.95 -6.50 14.86
C ASP A 116 4.47 -5.07 15.15
N ILE A 117 4.45 -4.19 14.15
CA ILE A 117 4.88 -2.79 14.29
C ILE A 117 3.64 -1.92 14.41
N PRO A 118 3.48 -1.15 15.50
CA PRO A 118 2.38 -0.21 15.62
C PRO A 118 2.36 0.78 14.44
N PRO A 119 1.19 1.09 13.84
CA PRO A 119 1.10 1.95 12.65
C PRO A 119 1.77 3.31 12.81
N SER A 120 1.80 3.86 14.03
CA SER A 120 2.49 5.12 14.34
C SER A 120 4.01 5.05 14.14
N LYS A 121 4.62 3.88 14.31
CA LYS A 121 6.06 3.65 14.09
C LYS A 121 6.36 3.40 12.62
N SER A 122 5.50 2.65 11.94
CA SER A 122 5.57 2.44 10.49
C SER A 122 5.47 3.77 9.73
N LEU A 123 4.58 4.67 10.15
CA LEU A 123 4.42 5.98 9.54
C LEU A 123 5.66 6.87 9.71
N VAL A 124 6.30 6.85 10.88
CA VAL A 124 7.55 7.60 11.11
C VAL A 124 8.68 7.05 10.26
N ALA A 125 8.84 5.72 10.21
CA ALA A 125 9.85 5.07 9.37
C ALA A 125 9.63 5.37 7.88
N TRP A 126 8.39 5.28 7.40
CA TRP A 126 8.02 5.63 6.02
C TRP A 126 8.31 7.10 5.71
N THR A 127 7.91 8.02 6.60
CA THR A 127 8.15 9.46 6.45
C THR A 127 9.65 9.79 6.42
N LEU A 128 10.45 9.08 7.21
CA LEU A 128 11.91 9.19 7.22
C LEU A 128 12.53 8.67 5.92
N MET A 129 12.11 7.50 5.44
CA MET A 129 12.63 6.92 4.18
C MET A 129 12.36 7.79 2.95
N HIS A 130 11.30 8.59 3.00
CA HIS A 130 10.94 9.53 1.95
C HIS A 130 11.51 10.93 2.15
N ASP A 131 12.32 11.15 3.19
CA ASP A 131 12.85 12.47 3.54
C ASP A 131 11.75 13.53 3.72
N LYS A 132 10.70 13.16 4.45
CA LYS A 132 9.52 14.01 4.67
C LYS A 132 9.30 14.40 6.12
N LEU A 133 10.22 14.02 7.02
CA LEU A 133 10.14 14.41 8.41
C LEU A 133 10.15 15.94 8.55
N PRO A 134 9.47 16.51 9.55
CA PRO A 134 9.45 17.95 9.80
C PRO A 134 10.76 18.42 10.45
N THR A 135 11.89 18.21 9.76
CA THR A 135 13.20 18.75 10.11
C THR A 135 13.25 20.24 9.77
N ASP A 136 14.14 21.02 10.39
CA ASP A 136 14.28 22.45 10.07
C ASP A 136 14.55 22.66 8.56
N GLU A 137 15.38 21.80 7.96
CA GLU A 137 15.62 21.79 6.51
C GLU A 137 14.34 21.62 5.69
N ASN A 138 13.52 20.60 6.02
CA ASN A 138 12.26 20.35 5.33
C ASN A 138 11.19 21.41 5.62
N LEU A 139 11.23 22.03 6.79
CA LEU A 139 10.33 23.14 7.17
C LEU A 139 10.72 24.43 6.45
N LYS A 140 12.02 24.70 6.25
CA LYS A 140 12.52 25.83 5.45
C LYS A 140 12.14 25.69 3.98
N ILE A 141 12.28 24.50 3.40
CA ILE A 141 11.81 24.21 2.03
C ILE A 141 10.30 24.50 1.89
N ARG A 142 9.53 24.31 2.98
CA ARG A 142 8.09 24.60 3.04
C ARG A 142 7.75 26.05 3.43
N GLY A 143 8.76 26.93 3.54
CA GLY A 143 8.57 28.36 3.79
C GLY A 143 8.54 28.78 5.26
N CYS A 144 8.87 27.89 6.21
CA CYS A 144 8.97 28.24 7.62
C CYS A 144 10.35 28.84 7.94
N ASN A 145 10.39 30.09 8.41
CA ASN A 145 11.62 30.74 8.89
C ASN A 145 11.88 30.37 10.36
N LEU A 146 12.83 29.48 10.60
CA LEU A 146 13.22 28.98 11.92
C LEU A 146 14.71 29.27 12.19
N PRO A 147 15.11 29.64 13.43
CA PRO A 147 16.50 29.70 13.82
C PRO A 147 17.07 28.27 13.90
N SER A 148 17.83 27.87 12.90
CA SER A 148 18.24 26.48 12.73
C SER A 148 19.50 26.14 13.53
N ILE A 149 19.30 25.86 14.81
CA ILE A 149 20.29 25.18 15.65
C ILE A 149 19.60 23.97 16.26
N CYS A 150 20.06 22.79 15.86
CA CYS A 150 19.58 21.52 16.37
C CYS A 150 19.63 21.52 17.90
N SER A 151 18.48 21.31 18.53
CA SER A 151 18.34 21.33 19.99
C SER A 151 19.05 20.17 20.71
N LEU A 152 19.65 19.24 19.96
CA LEU A 152 20.35 18.06 20.49
C LEU A 152 21.87 18.20 20.43
N CYS A 153 22.41 18.83 19.39
CA CYS A 153 23.85 19.03 19.25
C CYS A 153 24.29 20.48 19.51
N TYR A 154 23.36 21.44 19.50
CA TYR A 154 23.59 22.87 19.68
C TYR A 154 24.64 23.49 18.73
N ALA A 155 25.05 22.76 17.68
CA ALA A 155 26.21 23.11 16.87
C ALA A 155 25.90 23.23 15.37
N CYS A 156 24.80 22.66 14.90
CA CYS A 156 24.48 22.59 13.48
C CYS A 156 22.98 22.63 13.22
N GLU A 157 22.58 22.90 11.97
CA GLU A 157 21.19 22.96 11.52
C GLU A 157 20.53 21.57 11.45
N GLU A 158 19.25 21.48 11.84
CA GLU A 158 18.50 20.22 11.81
C GLU A 158 18.08 19.86 10.38
N SER A 159 18.64 18.77 9.87
CA SER A 159 18.46 18.29 8.51
C SER A 159 18.24 16.78 8.51
N SER A 160 17.61 16.23 7.48
CA SER A 160 17.34 14.78 7.40
C SER A 160 18.59 13.94 7.25
N PHE A 161 19.70 14.55 6.84
CA PHE A 161 21.07 13.98 6.85
C PHE A 161 21.91 14.44 8.05
N HIS A 162 21.56 15.58 8.67
CA HIS A 162 22.17 16.03 9.92
C HIS A 162 21.68 15.26 11.15
N LEU A 163 20.43 14.80 11.13
CA LEU A 163 19.94 13.78 12.04
C LEU A 163 20.84 12.53 11.97
N PRO A 164 21.12 11.90 10.82
CA PRO A 164 21.79 10.60 10.79
C PRO A 164 23.31 10.52 10.96
N LEU A 165 24.12 11.59 10.92
CA LEU A 165 25.59 11.39 10.78
C LEU A 165 26.53 12.03 11.80
N LYS A 166 26.08 12.96 12.65
CA LYS A 166 26.83 13.29 13.88
C LYS A 166 25.86 13.54 15.01
N THR A 167 25.67 12.50 15.81
CA THR A 167 24.84 12.45 17.03
C THR A 167 23.34 12.74 16.82
N TYR A 168 22.52 11.69 17.09
CA TYR A 168 21.07 11.68 17.38
C TYR A 168 20.03 11.16 16.35
N GLY A 169 20.35 10.88 15.10
CA GLY A 169 19.43 10.20 14.14
C GLY A 169 19.54 8.68 14.11
N SER A 170 20.54 8.12 14.81
CA SER A 170 20.64 6.68 15.07
C SER A 170 19.66 6.21 16.15
N CYS A 171 19.19 7.12 17.02
CA CYS A 171 18.50 6.78 18.26
C CYS A 171 17.04 6.32 18.12
N VAL A 172 16.45 6.26 16.93
CA VAL A 172 15.07 5.73 16.79
C VAL A 172 15.07 4.38 16.09
N ILE A 173 15.91 4.22 15.06
CA ILE A 173 16.06 2.94 14.35
C ILE A 173 17.03 2.00 15.11
N GLU A 174 18.19 2.46 15.59
CA GLU A 174 19.05 1.60 16.41
C GLU A 174 18.49 1.36 17.80
N VAL A 175 17.78 2.32 18.43
CA VAL A 175 17.07 2.03 19.69
C VAL A 175 15.88 1.10 19.43
N GLY A 176 15.23 1.17 18.27
CA GLY A 176 14.21 0.20 17.85
C GLY A 176 14.80 -1.20 17.70
N ILE A 177 15.92 -1.34 16.98
CA ILE A 177 16.61 -2.61 16.76
C ILE A 177 17.21 -3.14 18.06
N LEU A 178 17.89 -2.30 18.85
CA LEU A 178 18.43 -2.66 20.16
C LEU A 178 17.30 -3.02 21.14
N ASN A 179 16.20 -2.28 21.17
CA ASN A 179 15.03 -2.63 21.98
C ASN A 179 14.45 -3.98 21.56
N ALA A 180 14.27 -4.22 20.26
CA ALA A 180 13.75 -5.49 19.75
C ALA A 180 14.69 -6.65 20.11
N LYS A 181 16.00 -6.48 19.91
CA LYS A 181 17.02 -7.50 20.24
C LYS A 181 17.14 -7.74 21.74
N LEU A 182 17.13 -6.70 22.58
CA LEU A 182 17.10 -6.82 24.04
C LEU A 182 15.80 -7.43 24.54
N CYS A 183 14.65 -7.07 23.96
CA CYS A 183 13.37 -7.70 24.27
C CYS A 183 13.36 -9.18 23.92
N GLY A 184 13.96 -9.57 22.78
CA GLY A 184 14.15 -10.98 22.44
C GLY A 184 14.97 -11.73 23.48
N ALA A 185 16.11 -11.16 23.89
CA ALA A 185 16.97 -11.75 24.93
C ALA A 185 16.25 -11.85 26.29
N MET A 186 15.55 -10.79 26.72
CA MET A 186 14.77 -10.78 27.96
C MET A 186 13.63 -11.79 27.94
N SER A 187 12.91 -11.91 26.82
CA SER A 187 11.87 -12.93 26.66
C SER A 187 12.43 -14.35 26.75
N ALA A 188 13.63 -14.61 26.18
CA ALA A 188 14.28 -15.91 26.30
C ALA A 188 14.61 -16.27 27.76
N ILE A 189 15.09 -15.30 28.54
CA ILE A 189 15.36 -15.46 29.99
C ILE A 189 14.06 -15.76 30.75
N GLU A 190 13.00 -14.99 30.49
CA GLU A 190 11.70 -15.19 31.13
C GLU A 190 11.10 -16.57 30.82
N ILE A 191 11.24 -17.03 29.57
CA ILE A 191 10.80 -18.37 29.15
C ILE A 191 11.63 -19.46 29.83
N ALA A 192 12.96 -19.35 29.82
CA ALA A 192 13.84 -20.29 30.49
C ALA A 192 13.49 -20.43 31.98
N HIS A 193 13.14 -19.31 32.63
CA HIS A 193 12.72 -19.32 34.04
C HIS A 193 11.39 -20.05 34.24
N ARG A 194 10.40 -19.77 33.38
CA ARG A 194 9.09 -20.45 33.42
C ARG A 194 9.20 -21.95 33.25
N PHE A 195 10.17 -22.43 32.47
CA PHE A 195 10.42 -23.85 32.27
C PHE A 195 11.49 -24.43 33.21
N HIS A 196 11.93 -23.68 34.23
CA HIS A 196 12.94 -24.09 35.21
C HIS A 196 14.26 -24.55 34.58
N TRP A 197 14.67 -23.91 33.48
CA TRP A 197 15.95 -24.18 32.84
C TRP A 197 17.07 -23.45 33.57
N ASN A 198 18.03 -24.21 34.10
CA ASN A 198 19.17 -23.67 34.83
C ASN A 198 20.35 -23.30 33.93
N GLN A 199 20.30 -23.67 32.64
CA GLN A 199 21.34 -23.37 31.66
C GLN A 199 20.71 -22.66 30.47
N LEU A 200 21.23 -21.48 30.13
CA LEU A 200 20.72 -20.65 29.05
C LEU A 200 21.84 -20.23 28.11
N TRP A 201 21.70 -20.56 26.83
CA TRP A 201 22.61 -20.13 25.76
C TRP A 201 21.92 -19.10 24.88
N ILE A 202 22.50 -17.90 24.82
CA ILE A 202 22.02 -16.81 23.98
C ILE A 202 23.09 -16.55 22.91
N GLU A 203 22.72 -16.75 21.65
CA GLU A 203 23.57 -16.45 20.51
C GLU A 203 23.04 -15.19 19.80
N THR A 204 23.91 -14.21 19.57
CA THR A 204 23.50 -12.95 18.95
C THR A 204 24.53 -12.44 17.94
N ASP A 205 24.04 -11.94 16.82
CA ASP A 205 24.82 -11.23 15.80
C ASP A 205 25.08 -9.75 16.18
N SER A 206 24.59 -9.32 17.34
CA SER A 206 24.60 -7.91 17.75
C SER A 206 25.62 -7.63 18.84
N SER A 207 26.70 -6.96 18.46
CA SER A 207 27.71 -6.48 19.42
C SER A 207 27.14 -5.54 20.48
N LEU A 208 26.02 -4.86 20.19
CA LEU A 208 25.33 -3.98 21.12
C LEU A 208 24.62 -4.74 22.24
N VAL A 209 23.99 -5.89 21.95
CA VAL A 209 23.38 -6.76 22.96
C VAL A 209 24.45 -7.31 23.89
N VAL A 210 25.58 -7.76 23.32
CA VAL A 210 26.71 -8.27 24.12
C VAL A 210 27.30 -7.19 25.03
N LYS A 211 27.42 -5.95 24.54
CA LYS A 211 27.87 -4.81 25.35
C LYS A 211 26.84 -4.43 26.42
N ALA A 212 25.55 -4.53 26.13
CA ALA A 212 24.47 -4.23 27.07
C ALA A 212 24.47 -5.19 28.27
N PHE A 213 24.72 -6.49 28.07
CA PHE A 213 24.89 -7.47 29.17
C PHE A 213 26.12 -7.20 30.05
N LYS A 214 27.10 -6.44 29.56
CA LYS A 214 28.31 -6.05 30.32
C LYS A 214 28.20 -4.68 30.96
N ASN A 215 27.32 -3.82 30.46
CA ASN A 215 27.17 -2.44 30.91
C ASN A 215 25.70 -2.00 30.87
N ASP A 216 25.08 -1.99 32.05
CA ASP A 216 23.68 -1.58 32.26
C ASP A 216 23.39 -0.10 31.92
N ALA A 217 24.42 0.73 31.72
CA ALA A 217 24.25 2.12 31.28
C ALA A 217 23.76 2.21 29.83
N LEU A 218 23.96 1.15 29.02
CA LEU A 218 23.53 1.08 27.63
C LEU A 218 22.06 0.69 27.47
N ILE A 219 21.37 0.35 28.57
CA ILE A 219 19.98 -0.09 28.54
C ILE A 219 19.04 1.12 28.42
N PRO A 220 18.19 1.16 27.38
CA PRO A 220 17.21 2.23 27.23
C PRO A 220 16.30 2.30 28.46
N TRP A 221 16.04 3.52 28.95
CA TRP A 221 15.29 3.75 30.19
C TRP A 221 13.93 3.02 30.22
N LYS A 222 13.27 2.91 29.06
CA LYS A 222 11.98 2.21 28.90
C LYS A 222 12.04 0.72 29.24
N LEU A 223 13.20 0.08 29.06
CA LEU A 223 13.41 -1.35 29.30
C LEU A 223 14.08 -1.64 30.63
N ARG A 224 14.55 -0.61 31.36
CA ARG A 224 15.40 -0.77 32.54
C ARG A 224 14.75 -1.57 33.67
N ASN A 225 13.44 -1.41 33.88
CA ASN A 225 12.69 -2.17 34.88
C ASN A 225 12.61 -3.65 34.51
N ARG A 226 12.25 -3.96 33.25
CA ARG A 226 12.19 -5.35 32.75
C ARG A 226 13.57 -6.01 32.75
N TRP A 227 14.60 -5.27 32.37
CA TRP A 227 15.99 -5.70 32.41
C TRP A 227 16.45 -6.04 33.82
N SER A 228 16.14 -5.19 34.81
CA SER A 228 16.46 -5.45 36.22
C SER A 228 15.79 -6.72 36.74
N ASN A 229 14.52 -6.95 36.36
CA ASN A 229 13.82 -8.19 36.68
C ASN A 229 14.50 -9.41 36.03
N CYS A 230 14.84 -9.34 34.74
CA CYS A 230 15.56 -10.42 34.04
C CYS A 230 16.92 -10.72 34.68
N ASN A 231 17.68 -9.69 35.07
CA ASN A 231 18.94 -9.86 35.79
C ASN A 231 18.75 -10.53 37.16
N CYS A 232 17.62 -10.29 37.84
CA CYS A 232 17.27 -11.01 39.06
C CYS A 232 17.01 -12.50 38.79
N LEU A 233 16.27 -12.82 37.71
CA LEU A 233 16.02 -14.21 37.29
C LEU A 233 17.32 -14.92 36.90
N LEU A 234 18.23 -14.23 36.21
CA LEU A 234 19.52 -14.76 35.80
C LEU A 234 20.44 -15.11 36.98
N ARG A 235 20.27 -14.53 38.18
CA ARG A 235 21.07 -14.91 39.36
C ARG A 235 20.91 -16.38 39.73
N ASN A 236 19.79 -16.98 39.34
CA ASN A 236 19.48 -18.39 39.60
C ASN A 236 19.80 -19.30 38.40
N MET A 237 20.46 -18.78 37.36
CA MET A 237 20.77 -19.50 36.12
C MET A 237 22.22 -19.33 35.69
N ASN A 238 22.75 -20.31 34.97
CA ASN A 238 24.02 -20.21 34.28
C ASN A 238 23.80 -19.79 32.82
N MET A 239 24.21 -18.56 32.49
CA MET A 239 24.07 -18.01 31.14
C MET A 239 25.41 -17.97 30.40
N LEU A 240 25.43 -18.37 29.13
CA LEU A 240 26.54 -18.13 28.21
C LEU A 240 26.06 -17.32 27.00
N LEU A 241 26.84 -16.30 26.63
CA LEU A 241 26.52 -15.32 25.59
C LEU A 241 27.64 -15.26 24.55
N TYR A 242 27.31 -15.53 23.28
CA TYR A 242 28.26 -15.51 22.16
C TYR A 242 27.89 -14.48 21.09
N HIS A 243 28.92 -13.87 20.51
CA HIS A 243 28.81 -12.93 19.38
C HIS A 243 29.15 -13.63 18.07
N MET A 244 28.21 -13.72 17.13
CA MET A 244 28.48 -14.25 15.78
C MET A 244 29.01 -13.16 14.84
N PHE A 245 30.20 -13.34 14.28
CA PHE A 245 30.71 -12.51 13.18
C PHE A 245 30.35 -13.14 11.82
N PHE A 246 29.41 -12.54 11.09
CA PHE A 246 29.21 -12.90 9.68
C PHE A 246 30.31 -12.26 8.82
N VAL A 247 31.37 -13.02 8.53
CA VAL A 247 32.26 -12.68 7.41
C VAL A 247 31.50 -12.99 6.12
N LYS A 248 30.88 -11.96 5.51
CA LYS A 248 30.43 -12.06 4.12
C LYS A 248 31.68 -12.25 3.26
N LYS A 249 32.03 -13.51 2.94
CA LYS A 249 32.91 -13.82 1.81
C LYS A 249 32.17 -13.38 0.55
N TYR A 250 32.46 -12.17 0.08
CA TYR A 250 32.23 -11.81 -1.30
C TYR A 250 33.28 -12.57 -2.13
N LEU A 251 32.90 -13.73 -2.66
CA LEU A 251 33.62 -14.35 -3.76
C LEU A 251 33.13 -13.67 -5.04
N CYS A 252 34.05 -12.95 -5.70
CA CYS A 252 33.96 -12.61 -7.12
C CYS A 252 33.81 -13.88 -7.97
#